data_AF-A0A934DY06-F1
#
_entry.id   AF-A0A934DY06-F1
#
_cell.length_a   1.000
_cell.length_b   1.000
_cell.length_c   1.000
_cell.angle_alpha   90.00
_cell.angle_beta   90.00
_cell.angle_gamma   90.00
#
_symmetry.space_group_name_H-M   'P 1'
#
loop_
_entity.id
_entity.type
_entity.pdbx_description
1 polymer ?
#
loop_
_entity_poly.entity_id
_entity_poly.type
_entity_poly.pdbx_seq_one_letter_code
_entity_poly.pdbx_strand_id
1 'polypeptide(L)'
;MSWIRRGPRDVISADLVSRDAIELQAQVLKLQRRIDLHLAVVRLLFMLVRLSGARLNQDRLPEGSVKATVLDAISRATKSIPLAIALRVLGLSSSRYHAWRKLGQHCLLDDRQSCPKTSPTQLTAAEVSSMHELVTDEAYRHVPVSRLVLLAQRLKKVVASPATWSKLIRERGWLRP
;
A
#
# COMPACT_ATOMS: atom_id res chain seq x y z
N MET A 1 45.98 14.37 -64.18
CA MET A 1 44.49 14.27 -64.26
C MET A 1 44.08 13.10 -63.38
N SER A 2 43.10 13.12 -62.47
CA SER A 2 41.99 14.03 -62.20
C SER A 2 41.53 13.80 -60.75
N TRP A 3 41.59 14.82 -59.89
CA TRP A 3 40.94 14.82 -58.56
C TRP A 3 39.91 15.97 -58.44
N ILE A 4 39.68 16.70 -59.54
CA ILE A 4 38.88 17.94 -59.60
C ILE A 4 37.37 17.67 -59.84
N ARG A 5 36.90 16.41 -59.85
CA ARG A 5 35.47 16.09 -60.11
C ARG A 5 34.77 15.34 -58.97
N ARG A 6 34.95 15.75 -57.72
CA ARG A 6 33.91 15.52 -56.70
C ARG A 6 33.21 16.84 -56.44
N GLY A 7 32.05 17.00 -57.07
CA GLY A 7 31.11 18.05 -56.70
C GLY A 7 30.76 17.95 -55.21
N PRO A 8 30.28 19.03 -54.59
CA PRO A 8 29.98 19.08 -53.17
C PRO A 8 29.12 17.87 -52.78
N ARG A 9 29.54 17.15 -51.73
CA ARG A 9 28.72 16.09 -51.13
C ARG A 9 27.39 16.72 -50.73
N ASP A 10 26.30 16.06 -51.11
CA ASP A 10 24.96 16.42 -50.65
C ASP A 10 24.92 16.26 -49.13
N VAL A 11 25.12 17.38 -48.42
CA VAL A 11 25.05 17.41 -46.97
C VAL A 11 23.56 17.40 -46.67
N ILE A 12 23.02 16.21 -46.44
CA ILE A 12 21.71 16.04 -45.81
C ILE A 12 21.87 16.59 -44.38
N SER A 13 21.70 17.90 -44.23
CA SER A 13 21.45 18.52 -42.95
C SER A 13 20.16 17.89 -42.44
N ALA A 14 20.30 16.98 -41.49
CA ALA A 14 19.16 16.35 -40.83
C ALA A 14 18.20 17.46 -40.38
N ASP A 15 16.93 17.33 -40.76
CA ASP A 15 15.78 18.19 -40.41
C ASP A 15 15.57 18.43 -38.89
N LEU A 16 16.48 17.93 -38.05
CA LEU A 16 16.55 18.22 -36.62
C LEU A 16 17.04 19.66 -36.32
N VAL A 17 17.74 20.30 -37.26
CA VAL A 17 18.32 21.66 -37.08
C VAL A 17 17.43 22.77 -37.65
N SER A 18 16.38 22.44 -38.41
CA SER A 18 15.49 23.39 -39.09
C SER A 18 14.20 23.71 -38.29
N ARG A 19 14.10 23.32 -37.02
CA ARG A 19 13.03 23.86 -36.15
C ARG A 19 13.43 25.24 -35.67
N ASP A 20 12.61 26.21 -36.02
CA ASP A 20 12.80 27.61 -35.64
C ASP A 20 12.86 27.73 -34.10
N ALA A 21 13.75 28.56 -33.57
CA ALA A 21 14.03 28.63 -32.13
C ALA A 21 12.75 28.95 -31.32
N ILE A 22 11.82 29.69 -31.93
CA ILE A 22 10.51 30.03 -31.38
C ILE A 22 9.61 28.80 -31.23
N GLU A 23 9.64 27.88 -32.19
CA GLU A 23 8.83 26.64 -32.14
C GLU A 23 9.31 25.71 -31.04
N LEU A 24 10.63 25.61 -30.86
CA LEU A 24 11.23 24.83 -29.76
C LEU A 24 10.86 25.43 -28.40
N GLN A 25 10.93 26.76 -28.26
CA GLN A 25 10.51 27.44 -27.02
C GLN A 25 9.02 27.22 -26.73
N ALA A 26 8.15 27.31 -27.73
CA ALA A 26 6.73 27.03 -27.58
C ALA A 26 6.46 25.58 -27.15
N GLN A 27 7.22 24.62 -27.68
CA GLN A 27 7.12 23.21 -27.27
C GLN A 27 7.60 22.97 -25.84
N VAL A 28 8.69 23.59 -25.42
CA VAL A 28 9.20 23.50 -24.04
C VAL A 28 8.15 24.05 -23.06
N LEU A 29 7.56 25.21 -23.35
CA LEU A 29 6.49 25.78 -22.52
C LEU A 29 5.27 24.87 -22.45
N LYS A 30 4.89 24.24 -23.57
CA LYS A 30 3.77 23.28 -23.62
C LYS A 30 4.06 22.03 -22.79
N LEU A 31 5.28 21.50 -22.85
CA LEU A 31 5.70 20.33 -22.07
C LEU A 31 5.77 20.64 -20.58
N GLN A 32 6.31 21.79 -20.19
CA GLN A 32 6.33 22.25 -18.80
C GLN A 32 4.92 22.34 -18.22
N ARG A 33 3.98 22.97 -18.94
CA ARG A 33 2.56 23.02 -18.50
C ARG A 33 1.94 21.63 -18.32
N ARG A 34 2.26 20.67 -19.19
CA ARG A 34 1.80 19.28 -19.06
C ARG A 34 2.40 18.60 -17.83
N ILE A 35 3.67 18.82 -17.55
CA ILE A 35 4.34 18.29 -16.35
C ILE A 35 3.69 18.89 -15.10
N ASP A 36 3.47 20.20 -15.06
CA ASP A 36 2.84 20.89 -13.93
C ASP A 36 1.44 20.33 -13.65
N LEU A 37 0.64 20.12 -14.71
CA LEU A 37 -0.68 19.50 -14.62
C LEU A 37 -0.58 18.08 -14.05
N HIS A 38 0.31 17.24 -14.58
CA HIS A 38 0.48 15.87 -14.07
C HIS A 38 0.94 15.85 -12.62
N LEU A 39 1.87 16.72 -12.22
CA LEU A 39 2.32 16.83 -10.83
C LEU A 39 1.18 17.29 -9.91
N ALA A 40 0.34 18.23 -10.36
CA ALA A 40 -0.84 18.65 -9.59
C ALA A 40 -1.82 17.48 -9.39
N VAL A 41 -2.12 16.73 -10.45
CA VAL A 41 -2.99 15.53 -10.38
C VAL A 41 -2.39 14.47 -9.46
N VAL A 42 -1.09 14.17 -9.58
CA VAL A 42 -0.41 13.20 -8.72
C VAL A 42 -0.45 13.64 -7.25
N ARG A 43 -0.27 14.93 -6.95
CA ARG A 43 -0.39 15.46 -5.58
C ARG A 43 -1.80 15.26 -5.03
N LEU A 44 -2.83 15.55 -5.82
CA LEU A 44 -4.23 15.35 -5.41
C LEU A 44 -4.53 13.86 -5.16
N LEU A 45 -4.13 12.98 -6.08
CA LEU A 45 -4.29 11.52 -5.91
C LEU A 45 -3.56 11.02 -4.67
N PHE A 46 -2.34 11.50 -4.42
CA PHE A 46 -1.58 11.11 -3.24
C PHE A 46 -2.22 11.59 -1.93
N MET A 47 -2.79 12.79 -1.92
CA MET A 47 -3.58 13.29 -0.79
C MET A 47 -4.82 12.43 -0.55
N LEU A 48 -5.56 12.05 -1.60
CA LEU A 48 -6.70 11.15 -1.50
C LEU A 48 -6.31 9.78 -0.93
N VAL A 49 -5.21 9.19 -1.39
CA VAL A 49 -4.68 7.92 -0.85
C VAL A 49 -4.24 8.06 0.60
N ARG A 50 -3.65 9.18 1.00
CA ARG A 50 -3.29 9.43 2.40
C ARG A 50 -4.51 9.58 3.31
N LEU A 51 -5.54 10.26 2.82
CA LEU A 51 -6.80 10.45 3.56
C LEU A 51 -7.62 9.17 3.66
N SER A 52 -7.56 8.27 2.66
CA SER A 52 -8.27 6.99 2.69
C SER A 52 -7.65 5.97 3.65
N GLY A 53 -6.46 6.24 4.20
CA GLY A 53 -5.76 5.32 5.10
C GLY A 53 -5.26 4.04 4.42
N ALA A 54 -5.49 3.87 3.11
CA ALA A 54 -5.15 2.69 2.34
C ALA A 54 -3.63 2.51 2.28
N ARG A 55 -3.09 1.65 3.15
CA ARG A 55 -1.69 1.24 3.13
C ARG A 55 -1.65 -0.22 2.72
N LEU A 56 -1.13 -0.52 1.54
CA LEU A 56 -0.92 -1.90 1.06
C LEU A 56 0.05 -2.70 1.96
N ASN A 57 0.73 -2.05 2.90
CA ASN A 57 1.51 -2.69 3.96
C ASN A 57 0.65 -3.18 5.14
N GLN A 58 -0.47 -2.54 5.44
CA GLN A 58 -1.32 -2.86 6.59
C GLN A 58 -2.50 -3.75 6.17
N ASP A 59 -3.07 -3.51 5.00
CA ASP A 59 -4.19 -4.30 4.49
C ASP A 59 -3.68 -5.54 3.75
N ARG A 60 -4.22 -6.71 4.11
CA ARG A 60 -4.00 -7.95 3.34
C ARG A 60 -4.86 -7.86 2.08
N LEU A 61 -4.24 -8.11 0.94
CA LEU A 61 -4.91 -8.21 -0.36
C LEU A 61 -5.19 -9.69 -0.61
N PRO A 62 -6.40 -10.20 -0.34
CA PRO A 62 -6.64 -11.63 -0.37
C PRO A 62 -6.49 -12.22 -1.78
N GLU A 63 -6.84 -11.43 -2.80
CA GLU A 63 -6.97 -11.89 -4.18
C GLU A 63 -5.64 -11.78 -4.94
N GLY A 64 -5.21 -12.89 -5.56
CA GLY A 64 -3.98 -12.94 -6.35
C GLY A 64 -4.05 -12.11 -7.65
N SER A 65 -5.25 -11.93 -8.22
CA SER A 65 -5.49 -11.10 -9.41
C SER A 65 -5.08 -9.64 -9.17
N VAL A 66 -5.52 -9.06 -8.05
CA VAL A 66 -5.20 -7.68 -7.65
C VAL A 66 -3.71 -7.52 -7.39
N LYS A 67 -3.07 -8.51 -6.74
CA LYS A 67 -1.61 -8.50 -6.57
C LYS A 67 -0.86 -8.57 -7.90
N ALA A 68 -1.35 -9.35 -8.86
CA ALA A 68 -0.76 -9.41 -10.20
C ALA A 68 -0.84 -8.05 -10.91
N THR A 69 -1.99 -7.36 -10.82
CA THR A 69 -2.17 -6.00 -11.34
C THR A 69 -1.18 -5.02 -10.69
N VAL A 70 -0.99 -5.10 -9.37
CA VAL A 70 -0.01 -4.26 -8.66
C VAL A 70 1.43 -4.55 -9.12
N LEU A 71 1.80 -5.82 -9.29
CA LEU A 71 3.13 -6.20 -9.79
C LEU A 71 3.36 -5.70 -11.23
N ASP A 72 2.34 -5.77 -12.11
CA ASP A 72 2.44 -5.24 -13.47
C ASP A 72 2.56 -3.71 -13.47
N ALA A 73 1.78 -3.02 -12.64
CA ALA A 73 1.88 -1.57 -12.47
C ALA A 73 3.28 -1.14 -11.99
N ILE A 74 3.86 -1.87 -11.03
CA ILE A 74 5.24 -1.64 -10.57
C ILE A 74 6.23 -1.86 -11.71
N SER A 75 6.10 -2.97 -12.45
CA SER A 75 6.97 -3.28 -13.60
C SER A 75 6.97 -2.16 -14.64
N ARG A 76 5.78 -1.64 -14.99
CA ARG A 76 5.64 -0.50 -15.91
C ARG A 76 6.25 0.78 -15.36
N ALA A 77 5.95 1.10 -14.10
CA ALA A 77 6.49 2.30 -13.44
C ALA A 77 8.03 2.27 -13.39
N THR A 78 8.63 1.10 -13.15
CA THR A 78 10.10 0.94 -13.06
C THR A 78 10.85 1.25 -14.37
N LYS A 79 10.16 1.37 -15.50
CA LYS A 79 10.76 1.85 -16.75
C LYS A 79 11.07 3.35 -16.73
N SER A 80 10.43 4.10 -15.84
CA SER A 80 10.50 5.57 -15.75
C SER A 80 11.05 6.08 -14.41
N ILE A 81 10.84 5.32 -13.32
CA ILE A 81 11.29 5.68 -11.98
C ILE A 81 12.02 4.52 -11.29
N PRO A 82 12.97 4.79 -10.39
CA PRO A 82 13.57 3.76 -9.55
C PRO A 82 12.54 2.96 -8.74
N LEU A 83 12.77 1.65 -8.61
CA LEU A 83 11.90 0.73 -7.84
C LEU A 83 11.62 1.24 -6.42
N ALA A 84 12.62 1.79 -5.75
CA ALA A 84 12.48 2.33 -4.40
C ALA A 84 11.42 3.46 -4.31
N ILE A 85 11.32 4.29 -5.35
CA ILE A 85 10.33 5.36 -5.42
C ILE A 85 8.95 4.77 -5.69
N ALA A 86 8.83 3.83 -6.64
CA ALA A 86 7.57 3.16 -6.94
C ALA A 86 6.97 2.46 -5.70
N LEU A 87 7.80 1.74 -4.95
CA LEU A 87 7.39 1.07 -3.72
C LEU A 87 6.96 2.05 -2.62
N ARG A 88 7.64 3.20 -2.51
CA ARG A 88 7.29 4.25 -1.53
C ARG A 88 5.96 4.91 -1.86
N VAL A 89 5.68 5.18 -3.14
CA VAL A 89 4.40 5.74 -3.60
C VAL A 89 3.25 4.79 -3.30
N LEU A 90 3.46 3.48 -3.49
CA LEU A 90 2.47 2.44 -3.19
C LEU A 90 2.39 2.07 -1.70
N GLY A 91 3.31 2.58 -0.87
CA GLY A 91 3.38 2.19 0.54
C GLY A 91 3.67 0.69 0.74
N LEU A 92 4.37 0.06 -0.20
CA LEU A 92 4.71 -1.37 -0.18
C LEU A 92 6.15 -1.57 0.29
N SER A 93 6.36 -2.47 1.25
CA SER A 93 7.71 -2.85 1.70
C SER A 93 8.45 -3.69 0.65
N SER A 94 9.77 -3.52 0.57
CA SER A 94 10.62 -4.28 -0.36
C SER A 94 10.52 -5.79 -0.13
N SER A 95 10.48 -6.24 1.14
CA SER A 95 10.31 -7.65 1.49
C SER A 95 9.00 -8.24 0.93
N ARG A 96 7.88 -7.52 1.08
CA ARG A 96 6.58 -7.93 0.56
C ARG A 96 6.56 -7.99 -0.97
N TYR A 97 7.13 -6.98 -1.63
CA TYR A 97 7.29 -6.98 -3.09
C TYR A 97 8.06 -8.21 -3.59
N HIS A 98 9.23 -8.51 -3.01
CA HIS A 98 10.03 -9.66 -3.42
C HIS A 98 9.36 -10.99 -3.08
N ALA A 99 8.65 -11.09 -1.96
CA ALA A 99 7.86 -12.26 -1.62
C ALA A 99 6.76 -12.53 -2.67
N TRP A 100 5.99 -11.50 -3.04
CA TRP A 100 4.97 -11.62 -4.10
C TRP A 100 5.59 -11.94 -5.46
N ARG A 101 6.73 -11.33 -5.81
CA ARG A 101 7.42 -11.62 -7.07
C ARG A 101 7.88 -13.08 -7.15
N LYS A 102 8.38 -13.64 -6.04
CA LYS A 102 8.78 -15.06 -5.95
C LYS A 102 7.57 -15.99 -6.05
N LEU A 103 6.46 -15.63 -5.39
CA LEU A 103 5.21 -16.39 -5.46
C LEU A 103 4.57 -16.34 -6.86
N GLY A 104 4.64 -15.20 -7.55
CA GLY A 104 4.15 -15.02 -8.91
C GLY A 104 4.85 -15.89 -9.95
N GLN A 105 6.13 -16.21 -9.74
CA GLN A 105 6.86 -17.17 -10.59
C GLN A 105 6.30 -18.60 -10.50
N HIS A 106 5.59 -18.93 -9.42
CA HIS A 106 5.03 -20.26 -9.17
C HIS A 106 3.49 -20.25 -9.24
N CYS A 107 2.89 -19.22 -9.85
CA CYS A 107 1.43 -19.01 -9.95
C CYS A 107 0.67 -19.03 -8.59
N LEU A 108 1.37 -18.80 -7.47
CA LEU A 108 0.82 -18.87 -6.10
C LEU A 108 0.60 -17.47 -5.51
N LEU A 109 -0.10 -16.60 -6.24
CA LEU A 109 -0.32 -15.21 -5.83
C LEU A 109 -1.49 -15.05 -4.85
N ASP A 110 -2.43 -15.98 -4.79
CA ASP A 110 -3.53 -15.92 -3.84
C ASP A 110 -2.99 -15.96 -2.41
N ASP A 111 -3.51 -15.08 -1.55
CA ASP A 111 -3.21 -15.24 -0.13
C ASP A 111 -3.81 -16.56 0.35
N ARG A 112 -2.98 -17.36 1.02
CA ARG A 112 -3.52 -18.45 1.85
C ARG A 112 -4.49 -17.82 2.83
N GLN A 113 -5.65 -18.48 3.05
CA GLN A 113 -6.61 -18.06 4.05
C GLN A 113 -5.85 -17.75 5.35
N SER A 114 -5.87 -16.48 5.72
CA SER A 114 -5.09 -16.03 6.86
C SER A 114 -5.74 -16.63 8.07
N CYS A 115 -5.00 -17.48 8.79
CA CYS A 115 -5.47 -17.95 10.07
C CYS A 115 -5.75 -16.69 10.91
N PRO A 116 -6.99 -16.50 11.42
CA PRO A 116 -7.36 -15.27 12.14
C PRO A 116 -6.49 -15.04 13.38
N LYS A 117 -5.78 -16.09 13.80
CA LYS A 117 -4.76 -16.11 14.84
C LYS A 117 -3.40 -16.38 14.18
N THR A 118 -2.50 -15.39 14.20
CA THR A 118 -1.10 -15.59 13.74
C THR A 118 -0.32 -16.45 14.74
N SER A 119 -0.72 -16.39 16.01
CA SER A 119 -0.35 -17.33 17.06
C SER A 119 -1.61 -17.77 17.80
N PRO A 120 -1.68 -19.02 18.32
CA PRO A 120 -2.88 -19.53 18.99
C PRO A 120 -3.33 -18.70 20.20
N THR A 121 -2.42 -17.93 20.80
CA THR A 121 -2.67 -17.02 21.93
C THR A 121 -3.06 -15.60 21.51
N GLN A 122 -3.07 -15.28 20.22
CA GLN A 122 -3.47 -13.97 19.72
C GLN A 122 -4.99 -13.80 19.80
N LEU A 123 -5.43 -12.69 20.40
CA LEU A 123 -6.82 -12.27 20.40
C LEU A 123 -7.21 -11.69 19.03
N THR A 124 -8.33 -12.17 18.50
CA THR A 124 -8.97 -11.66 17.29
C THR A 124 -9.73 -10.37 17.56
N ALA A 125 -9.99 -9.58 16.51
CA ALA A 125 -10.76 -8.34 16.65
C ALA A 125 -12.18 -8.58 17.23
N ALA A 126 -12.82 -9.69 16.85
CA ALA A 126 -14.13 -10.09 17.37
C ALA A 126 -14.09 -10.45 18.86
N GLU A 127 -13.05 -11.18 19.29
CA GLU A 127 -12.83 -11.49 20.71
C GLU A 127 -12.63 -10.20 21.52
N VAL A 128 -11.84 -9.24 21.01
CA VAL A 128 -11.61 -7.95 21.69
C VAL A 128 -12.88 -7.09 21.75
N SER A 129 -13.73 -7.09 20.71
CA SER A 129 -15.04 -6.41 20.75
C SER A 129 -15.94 -7.02 21.82
N SER A 130 -16.00 -8.36 21.88
CA SER A 130 -16.77 -9.08 22.90
C SER A 130 -16.26 -8.78 24.32
N MET A 131 -14.94 -8.61 24.50
CA MET A 131 -14.36 -8.18 25.77
C MET A 131 -14.80 -6.76 26.15
N HIS A 132 -14.78 -5.83 25.20
CA HIS A 132 -15.20 -4.44 25.42
C HIS A 132 -16.68 -4.38 25.85
N GLU A 133 -17.57 -5.04 25.09
CA GLU A 133 -19.00 -5.11 25.41
C GLU A 133 -19.25 -5.63 26.83
N LEU A 134 -18.57 -6.71 27.23
CA LEU A 134 -18.74 -7.28 28.58
C LEU A 134 -18.20 -6.39 29.70
N VAL A 135 -17.21 -5.52 29.42
CA VAL A 135 -16.64 -4.59 30.40
C VAL A 135 -17.49 -3.33 30.55
N THR A 136 -18.11 -2.86 29.47
CA THR A 136 -18.89 -1.62 29.44
C THR A 136 -20.38 -1.82 29.65
N ASP A 137 -20.88 -3.05 29.60
CA ASP A 137 -22.28 -3.39 29.89
C ASP A 137 -22.62 -3.14 31.37
N GLU A 138 -23.68 -2.36 31.59
CA GLU A 138 -24.19 -1.97 32.90
C GLU A 138 -24.62 -3.16 33.75
N ALA A 139 -25.07 -4.25 33.11
CA ALA A 139 -25.44 -5.49 33.80
C ALA A 139 -24.28 -6.09 34.62
N TYR A 140 -23.03 -5.83 34.23
CA TYR A 140 -21.83 -6.39 34.86
C TYR A 140 -20.99 -5.39 35.65
N ARG A 141 -21.52 -4.19 35.92
CA ARG A 141 -20.83 -3.13 36.71
C ARG A 141 -20.21 -3.65 38.02
N HIS A 142 -20.97 -4.47 38.76
CA HIS A 142 -20.59 -4.99 40.07
C HIS A 142 -19.68 -6.23 40.01
N VAL A 143 -19.44 -6.80 38.83
CA VAL A 143 -18.71 -8.07 38.67
C VAL A 143 -17.22 -7.79 38.51
N PRO A 144 -16.33 -8.30 39.38
CA PRO A 144 -14.90 -8.07 39.23
C PRO A 144 -14.36 -8.71 37.94
N VAL A 145 -13.29 -8.15 37.37
CA VAL A 145 -12.72 -8.58 36.07
C VAL A 145 -12.39 -10.07 36.04
N SER A 146 -11.93 -10.65 37.16
CA SER A 146 -11.65 -12.08 37.29
C SER A 146 -12.89 -12.96 37.07
N ARG A 147 -14.07 -12.52 37.54
CA ARG A 147 -15.35 -13.23 37.35
C ARG A 147 -15.92 -13.00 35.95
N LEU A 148 -15.72 -11.82 35.37
CA LEU A 148 -16.08 -11.54 33.97
C LEU A 148 -15.32 -12.43 32.98
N VAL A 149 -14.03 -12.68 33.24
CA VAL A 149 -13.22 -13.60 32.42
C VAL A 149 -13.83 -15.01 32.43
N LEU A 150 -14.21 -15.51 33.61
CA LEU A 150 -14.86 -16.82 33.74
C LEU A 150 -16.22 -16.87 33.02
N LEU A 151 -17.00 -15.80 33.09
CA LEU A 151 -18.26 -15.69 32.37
C LEU A 151 -18.04 -15.72 30.85
N ALA A 152 -17.09 -14.93 30.34
CA ALA A 152 -16.74 -14.88 28.93
C ALA A 152 -16.25 -16.23 28.39
N GLN A 153 -15.50 -16.97 29.20
CA GLN A 153 -15.05 -18.33 28.89
C GLN A 153 -16.21 -19.32 28.85
N ARG A 154 -17.14 -19.28 29.82
CA ARG A 154 -18.33 -20.14 29.84
C ARG A 154 -19.26 -19.87 28.65
N LEU A 155 -19.42 -18.60 28.28
CA LEU A 155 -20.16 -18.19 27.10
C LEU A 155 -19.42 -18.51 25.78
N LYS A 156 -18.20 -19.06 25.86
CA LYS A 156 -17.31 -19.35 24.72
C LYS A 156 -17.05 -18.15 23.81
N LYS A 157 -17.22 -16.92 24.33
CA LYS A 157 -17.02 -15.68 23.58
C LYS A 157 -15.54 -15.31 23.50
N VAL A 158 -14.79 -15.51 24.59
CA VAL A 158 -13.37 -15.12 24.68
C VAL A 158 -12.62 -16.09 25.59
N VAL A 159 -11.48 -16.60 25.13
CA VAL A 159 -10.56 -17.41 25.93
C VAL A 159 -9.25 -16.66 26.11
N ALA A 160 -9.15 -15.88 27.18
CA ALA A 160 -7.95 -15.14 27.57
C ALA A 160 -7.75 -15.14 29.09
N SER A 161 -6.53 -14.89 29.53
CA SER A 161 -6.19 -14.81 30.96
C SER A 161 -6.66 -13.48 31.57
N PRO A 162 -6.92 -13.42 32.90
CA PRO A 162 -7.29 -12.18 33.58
C PRO A 162 -6.23 -11.06 33.45
N ALA A 163 -4.95 -11.42 33.31
CA ALA A 163 -3.87 -10.48 33.07
C ALA A 163 -3.99 -9.78 31.71
N THR A 164 -4.39 -10.53 30.66
CA THR A 164 -4.63 -9.97 29.33
C THR A 164 -5.81 -8.99 29.33
N TRP A 165 -6.89 -9.31 30.06
CA TRP A 165 -8.02 -8.39 30.25
C TRP A 165 -7.59 -7.11 30.95
N SER A 166 -6.87 -7.23 32.07
CA SER A 166 -6.39 -6.09 32.84
C SER A 166 -5.44 -5.19 32.03
N LYS A 167 -4.56 -5.80 31.23
CA LYS A 167 -3.67 -5.08 30.31
C LYS A 167 -4.46 -4.29 29.26
N LEU A 168 -5.42 -4.94 28.59
CA LEU A 168 -6.22 -4.31 27.53
C LEU A 168 -7.13 -3.19 28.06
N ILE A 169 -7.75 -3.38 29.22
CA ILE A 169 -8.58 -2.35 29.87
C ILE A 169 -7.75 -1.08 30.13
N ARG A 170 -6.51 -1.23 30.63
CA ARG A 170 -5.61 -0.09 30.86
C ARG A 170 -5.13 0.56 29.57
N GLU A 171 -4.68 -0.23 28.60
CA GLU A 171 -4.15 0.29 27.33
C GLU A 171 -5.20 1.01 26.49
N ARG A 172 -6.46 0.57 26.56
CA ARG A 172 -7.57 1.13 25.78
C ARG A 172 -8.48 2.07 26.58
N GLY A 173 -8.21 2.25 27.87
CA GLY A 173 -8.96 3.15 28.74
C GLY A 173 -10.45 2.79 28.83
N TRP A 174 -10.80 1.51 28.87
CA TRP A 174 -12.21 1.10 28.95
C TRP A 174 -12.78 1.49 30.30
N LEU A 175 -13.64 2.50 30.30
CA LEU A 175 -14.33 3.00 31.48
C LEU A 175 -15.45 2.04 31.84
N ARG A 176 -15.40 1.51 33.06
CA ARG A 176 -16.52 0.78 33.62
C ARG A 176 -17.56 1.80 34.11
N PRO A 177 -18.83 1.70 33.68
CA PRO A 177 -19.87 2.62 34.09
C PRO A 177 -20.20 2.50 35.57
#